data_AF-A0AAV2NYT4-F1
#
_entry.id   AF-A0AAV2NYT4-F1
#
_cell.length_a   1.000
_cell.length_b   1.000
_cell.length_c   1.000
_cell.angle_alpha   90.00
_cell.angle_beta   90.00
_cell.angle_gamma   90.00
#
_symmetry.space_group_name_H-M   'P 1'
#
loop_
_entity.id
_entity.type
_entity.pdbx_description
1 polymer ?
#
loop_
_entity_poly.entity_id
_entity_poly.type
_entity_poly.pdbx_seq_one_letter_code
_entity_poly.pdbx_strand_id
1 'polypeptide(L)'
;MMDLAEIREEGVTLQVVSEWGLWSPCKQCINNRGIKTSRGYCRLKRSINSTIIERNDSIIIHFFRGSPILPCKSVLLQDEFPTISRIVRYLPEFILRESCKKCPRVKKRKKSEKFRYAKRYVLAEGAHLAVVCPESSTAAQVIWKKDTLTLKKGTGQSFRKKDKETRVMVDTFSTLYLIEVSKEEQGNYTCYVDNINMMRLKVIVISKTRFLTQAFLRHLSYLGVIIFLTSICYCAGIVITCRQRDKFQPLSQDDPLAKEVE
;
A
#
# COMPACT_ATOMS: atom_id res chain seq x y z
N MET A 1 -5.74 23.84 54.82
CA MET A 1 -6.42 23.72 53.51
C MET A 1 -7.32 24.93 53.41
N MET A 2 -7.00 25.85 52.50
CA MET A 2 -7.77 27.09 52.40
C MET A 2 -9.12 26.81 51.72
N ASP A 3 -10.18 27.31 52.34
CA ASP A 3 -11.55 27.13 51.88
C ASP A 3 -12.05 28.37 51.12
N LEU A 4 -13.10 28.20 50.31
CA LEU A 4 -13.76 29.29 49.58
C LEU A 4 -14.25 30.41 50.51
N ALA A 5 -14.53 30.09 51.78
CA ALA A 5 -14.89 31.06 52.80
C ALA A 5 -13.74 32.03 53.12
N GLU A 6 -12.54 31.51 53.33
CA GLU A 6 -11.33 32.28 53.66
C GLU A 6 -10.95 33.26 52.53
N ILE A 7 -11.10 32.83 51.28
CA ILE A 7 -10.85 33.68 50.09
C ILE A 7 -11.88 34.82 49.99
N ARG A 8 -13.14 34.56 50.37
CA ARG A 8 -14.20 35.58 50.39
C ARG A 8 -14.03 36.56 51.54
N GLU A 9 -13.58 36.09 52.70
CA GLU A 9 -13.25 36.93 53.86
C GLU A 9 -12.13 37.92 53.54
N GLU A 10 -11.17 37.52 52.69
CA GLU A 10 -10.14 38.42 52.15
C GLU A 10 -10.63 39.34 51.02
N GLY A 11 -11.93 39.37 50.72
CA GLY A 11 -12.52 40.27 49.73
C GLY A 11 -12.33 39.83 48.28
N VAL A 12 -11.92 38.58 48.04
CA VAL A 12 -11.78 38.01 46.69
C VAL A 12 -13.01 37.17 46.35
N THR A 13 -13.74 37.60 45.33
CA THR A 13 -14.86 36.84 44.77
C THR A 13 -14.44 36.18 43.46
N LEU A 14 -14.66 34.87 43.34
CA LEU A 14 -14.33 34.10 42.15
C LEU A 14 -15.59 33.81 41.33
N GLN A 15 -15.53 34.05 40.03
CA GLN A 15 -16.60 33.80 39.08
C GLN A 15 -16.11 32.90 37.95
N VAL A 16 -16.91 31.89 37.61
CA VAL A 16 -16.65 31.05 36.45
C VAL A 16 -17.28 31.69 35.23
N VAL A 17 -16.47 31.96 34.20
CA VAL A 17 -16.91 32.55 32.94
C VAL A 17 -16.44 31.69 31.77
N SER A 18 -17.24 31.67 30.69
CA SER A 18 -16.87 31.03 29.43
C SER A 18 -16.28 32.06 28.48
N GLU A 19 -15.02 31.88 28.10
CA GLU A 19 -14.33 32.74 27.14
C GLU A 19 -14.27 32.05 25.77
N TRP A 20 -14.85 32.68 24.75
CA TRP A 20 -14.83 32.14 23.40
C TRP A 20 -13.50 32.43 22.70
N GLY A 21 -12.86 31.36 22.22
CA GLY A 21 -11.68 31.45 21.37
C GLY A 21 -12.00 31.90 19.94
N LEU A 22 -10.94 32.13 19.18
CA LEU A 22 -11.02 32.44 17.76
C LEU A 22 -11.73 31.32 16.99
N TRP A 23 -12.45 31.72 15.94
CA TRP A 23 -13.06 30.78 14.99
C TRP A 23 -11.99 29.99 14.24
N SER A 24 -12.18 28.68 14.15
CA SER A 24 -11.34 27.82 13.33
C SER A 24 -11.52 28.14 11.83
N PRO A 25 -10.50 27.87 11.00
CA PRO A 25 -10.62 28.04 9.57
C PRO A 25 -11.71 27.11 9.00
N CYS A 26 -12.44 27.60 7.99
CA CYS A 26 -13.51 26.88 7.29
C CYS A 26 -12.96 25.74 6.41
N LYS A 27 -12.37 24.70 7.02
CA LYS A 27 -11.72 23.56 6.34
C LYS A 27 -12.49 22.26 6.51
N GLN A 28 -13.25 22.10 7.60
CA GLN A 28 -14.06 20.89 7.81
C GLN A 28 -15.34 20.95 6.97
N CYS A 29 -15.61 19.88 6.23
CA CYS A 29 -16.74 19.78 5.31
C CYS A 29 -17.62 18.60 5.68
N ILE A 30 -18.86 18.88 6.05
CA ILE A 30 -19.89 17.87 6.33
C ILE A 30 -21.08 18.18 5.40
N ASN A 31 -21.52 17.20 4.62
CA ASN A 31 -22.66 17.35 3.71
C ASN A 31 -22.57 18.58 2.76
N ASN A 32 -21.39 18.80 2.15
CA ASN A 32 -21.08 19.95 1.27
C ASN A 32 -21.20 21.36 1.90
N ARG A 33 -21.41 21.45 3.22
CA ARG A 33 -21.36 22.71 3.96
C ARG A 33 -20.06 22.77 4.76
N GLY A 34 -19.34 23.88 4.61
CA GLY A 34 -18.19 24.15 5.47
C GLY A 34 -18.68 24.37 6.90
N ILE A 35 -17.91 23.92 7.87
CA ILE A 35 -18.15 24.18 9.29
C ILE A 35 -16.91 24.87 9.86
N LYS A 36 -17.16 25.95 10.60
CA LYS A 36 -16.19 26.57 11.51
C LYS A 36 -16.63 26.29 12.94
N THR A 37 -15.66 26.22 13.84
CA THR A 37 -15.88 25.93 15.25
C THR A 37 -15.22 26.98 16.11
N SER A 38 -15.85 27.35 17.21
CA SER A 38 -15.24 28.14 18.28
C SER A 38 -15.36 27.36 19.58
N ARG A 39 -14.31 27.44 20.41
CA ARG A 39 -14.22 26.73 21.69
C ARG A 39 -14.41 27.73 22.82
N GLY A 40 -15.36 27.45 23.70
CA GLY A 40 -15.61 28.18 24.93
C GLY A 40 -14.76 27.59 26.04
N TYR A 41 -13.69 28.28 26.41
CA TYR A 41 -12.79 27.89 27.48
C TYR A 41 -13.36 28.29 28.83
N CYS A 42 -13.32 27.37 29.81
CA CYS A 42 -13.64 27.69 31.19
C CYS A 42 -12.54 28.56 31.80
N ARG A 43 -12.91 29.73 32.27
CA ARG A 43 -12.03 30.67 32.97
C ARG A 43 -12.57 30.99 34.36
N LEU A 44 -11.67 31.07 35.32
CA LEU A 44 -11.93 31.57 36.67
C LEU A 44 -11.48 33.03 36.73
N LYS A 45 -12.45 33.93 36.77
CA LYS A 45 -12.23 35.38 36.87
C LYS A 45 -12.33 35.81 38.33
N ARG A 46 -11.35 36.59 38.78
CA ARG A 46 -11.37 37.18 40.13
C ARG A 46 -11.98 38.58 40.12
N SER A 47 -12.72 38.91 41.17
CA SER A 47 -13.20 40.25 41.51
C SER A 47 -12.68 40.58 42.91
N ILE A 48 -11.94 41.67 43.06
CA ILE A 48 -11.38 42.10 44.34
C ILE A 48 -12.10 43.36 44.74
N ASN A 49 -12.68 43.38 45.94
CA ASN A 49 -13.30 44.60 46.48
C ASN A 49 -12.21 45.62 46.81
N SER A 50 -12.33 46.82 46.23
CA SER A 50 -11.31 47.88 46.35
C SER A 50 -11.19 48.49 47.74
N THR A 51 -12.16 48.26 48.62
CA THR A 51 -12.22 48.81 49.99
C THR A 51 -11.38 48.03 51.01
N ILE A 52 -10.88 46.82 50.66
CA ILE A 52 -10.08 45.94 51.55
C ILE A 52 -8.57 46.00 51.21
N ILE A 53 -8.20 46.89 50.28
CA ILE A 53 -6.83 47.01 49.70
C ILE A 53 -5.76 47.42 50.74
N GLU A 54 -6.13 47.79 51.96
CA GLU A 54 -5.17 48.19 53.01
C GLU A 54 -4.37 47.01 53.61
N ARG A 55 -4.77 45.75 53.37
CA ARG A 55 -3.95 44.56 53.71
C ARG A 55 -3.21 44.04 52.47
N ASN A 56 -2.05 44.61 52.18
CA ASN A 56 -1.21 44.21 51.04
C ASN A 56 -0.39 42.92 51.26
N ASP A 57 -0.38 42.36 52.48
CA ASP A 57 0.50 41.24 52.84
C ASP A 57 -0.14 39.86 52.68
N SER A 58 -1.39 39.77 52.17
CA SER A 58 -2.04 38.46 52.01
C SER A 58 -1.59 37.74 50.74
N ILE A 59 -1.20 36.48 50.92
CA ILE A 59 -0.74 35.59 49.84
C ILE A 59 -1.86 35.38 48.79
N ILE A 60 -3.13 35.36 49.23
CA ILE A 60 -4.31 35.19 48.36
C ILE A 60 -4.46 36.38 47.42
N ILE A 61 -4.41 37.60 47.97
CA ILE A 61 -4.56 38.83 47.18
C ILE A 61 -3.40 38.94 46.19
N HIS A 62 -2.17 38.64 46.62
CA HIS A 62 -0.99 38.66 45.74
C HIS A 62 -1.16 37.69 44.55
N PHE A 63 -1.60 36.45 44.81
CA PHE A 63 -1.82 35.45 43.77
C PHE A 63 -2.88 35.90 42.75
N PHE A 64 -4.07 36.32 43.20
CA PHE A 64 -5.15 36.72 42.29
C PHE A 64 -4.94 38.10 41.64
N ARG A 65 -4.03 38.94 42.17
CA ARG A 65 -3.54 40.14 41.47
C ARG A 65 -2.68 39.76 40.27
N GLY A 66 -1.72 38.84 40.45
CA GLY A 66 -0.87 38.33 39.38
C GLY A 66 -1.65 37.53 38.32
N SER A 67 -2.75 36.91 38.73
CA SER A 67 -3.57 36.04 37.89
C SER A 67 -5.04 36.49 37.83
N PRO A 68 -5.38 37.56 37.07
CA PRO A 68 -6.74 38.10 37.04
C PRO A 68 -7.76 37.14 36.41
N ILE A 69 -7.31 36.29 35.47
CA ILE A 69 -8.13 35.29 34.79
C ILE A 69 -7.31 34.02 34.66
N LEU A 70 -7.78 32.92 35.25
CA LEU A 70 -7.09 31.62 35.22
C LEU A 70 -7.88 30.59 34.42
N PRO A 71 -7.24 29.70 33.64
CA PRO A 71 -7.91 28.52 33.13
C PRO A 71 -8.43 27.64 34.28
N CYS A 72 -9.66 27.13 34.19
CA CYS A 72 -10.22 26.24 35.22
C CYS A 72 -9.42 24.93 35.41
N LYS A 73 -8.63 24.53 34.40
CA LYS A 73 -7.76 23.35 34.43
C LYS A 73 -6.27 23.71 34.56
N SER A 74 -5.98 24.90 35.08
CA SER A 74 -4.61 25.37 35.29
C SER A 74 -3.90 24.52 36.35
N VAL A 75 -2.63 24.15 36.07
CA VAL A 75 -1.75 23.49 37.03
C VAL A 75 -1.47 24.42 38.21
N LEU A 76 -1.23 25.71 37.96
CA LEU A 76 -1.02 26.72 39.01
C LEU A 76 -2.20 26.81 39.99
N LEU A 77 -3.43 26.69 39.50
CA LEU A 77 -4.62 26.69 40.37
C LEU A 77 -4.73 25.39 41.17
N GLN A 78 -4.27 24.27 40.61
CA GLN A 78 -4.25 22.98 41.28
C GLN A 78 -3.24 22.94 42.43
N ASP A 79 -2.08 23.54 42.25
CA ASP A 79 -1.00 23.51 43.22
C ASP A 79 -1.28 24.45 44.40
N GLU A 80 -1.70 25.69 44.14
CA GLU A 80 -1.95 26.70 45.18
C GLU A 80 -3.34 26.58 45.82
N PHE A 81 -4.38 26.23 45.04
CA PHE A 81 -5.77 26.19 45.50
C PHE A 81 -6.47 24.87 45.10
N PRO A 82 -6.04 23.73 45.67
CA PRO A 82 -6.50 22.39 45.25
C PRO A 82 -8.00 22.17 45.47
N THR A 83 -8.62 22.84 46.45
CA THR A 83 -10.06 22.75 46.72
C THR A 83 -10.87 23.38 45.60
N ILE A 84 -10.48 24.59 45.16
CA ILE A 84 -11.14 25.28 44.05
C ILE A 84 -10.90 24.52 42.75
N SER A 85 -9.66 24.10 42.50
CA SER A 85 -9.30 23.32 41.32
C SER A 85 -10.18 22.07 41.19
N ARG A 86 -10.42 21.33 42.28
CA ARG A 86 -11.33 20.17 42.27
C ARG A 86 -12.75 20.51 41.82
N ILE A 87 -13.28 21.67 42.18
CA ILE A 87 -14.63 22.11 41.81
C ILE A 87 -14.69 22.50 40.33
N VAL A 88 -13.71 23.28 39.85
CA VAL A 88 -13.78 23.87 38.50
C VAL A 88 -13.17 22.98 37.41
N ARG A 89 -12.32 22.01 37.75
CA ARG A 89 -11.60 21.16 36.79
C ARG A 89 -12.51 20.29 35.93
N TYR A 90 -13.65 19.87 36.48
CA TYR A 90 -14.64 19.03 35.79
C TYR A 90 -15.63 19.82 34.93
N LEU A 91 -15.57 21.15 34.96
CA LEU A 91 -16.43 21.97 34.12
C LEU A 91 -16.13 21.74 32.63
N PRO A 92 -17.17 21.49 31.81
CA PRO A 92 -16.99 21.22 30.40
C PRO A 92 -16.56 22.49 29.66
N GLU A 93 -15.83 22.28 28.57
CA GLU A 93 -15.58 23.33 27.59
C GLU A 93 -16.53 23.12 26.42
N PHE A 94 -17.16 24.21 25.97
CA PHE A 94 -18.18 24.14 24.95
C PHE A 94 -17.56 24.28 23.56
N ILE A 95 -18.14 23.61 22.56
CA ILE A 95 -17.74 23.77 21.17
C ILE A 95 -18.97 24.24 20.39
N LEU A 96 -18.95 25.51 19.99
CA LEU A 96 -19.95 26.07 19.11
C LEU A 96 -19.58 25.73 17.66
N ARG A 97 -20.55 25.23 16.91
CA ARG A 97 -20.40 24.89 15.49
C ARG A 97 -21.29 25.78 14.66
N GLU A 98 -20.72 26.42 13.65
CA GLU A 98 -21.46 27.24 12.69
C GLU A 98 -21.12 26.84 11.26
N SER A 99 -22.12 26.91 10.39
CA SER A 99 -21.91 26.74 8.96
C SER A 99 -21.17 27.94 8.37
N CYS A 100 -20.23 27.68 7.46
CA CYS A 100 -19.48 28.68 6.71
C CYS A 100 -19.62 28.42 5.19
N LYS A 101 -18.71 28.99 4.38
CA LYS A 101 -18.74 28.95 2.91
C LYS A 101 -18.96 27.52 2.36
N LYS A 102 -19.56 27.43 1.17
CA LYS A 102 -19.69 26.15 0.46
C LYS A 102 -18.31 25.55 0.24
N CYS A 103 -18.17 24.27 0.59
CA CYS A 103 -16.91 23.57 0.44
C CYS A 103 -16.48 23.52 -1.03
N PRO A 104 -15.18 23.62 -1.33
CA PRO A 104 -14.70 23.33 -2.67
C PRO A 104 -15.14 21.92 -3.01
N ARG A 105 -15.82 21.75 -4.15
CA ARG A 105 -16.24 20.44 -4.64
C ARG A 105 -14.97 19.62 -4.81
N VAL A 106 -14.74 18.65 -3.92
CA VAL A 106 -13.75 17.61 -4.15
C VAL A 106 -14.18 16.94 -5.44
N LYS A 107 -13.44 17.20 -6.53
CA LYS A 107 -13.65 16.49 -7.78
C LYS A 107 -13.41 15.03 -7.45
N LYS A 108 -14.47 14.24 -7.28
CA LYS A 108 -14.37 12.77 -7.33
C LYS A 108 -13.60 12.51 -8.62
N ARG A 109 -12.36 12.01 -8.53
CA ARG A 109 -11.58 11.65 -9.71
C ARG A 109 -12.52 10.76 -10.52
N LYS A 110 -12.90 11.20 -11.73
CA LYS A 110 -13.77 10.40 -12.61
C LYS A 110 -13.15 9.02 -12.65
N LYS A 111 -13.95 7.99 -12.33
CA LYS A 111 -13.53 6.60 -12.49
C LYS A 111 -13.11 6.47 -13.95
N SER A 112 -11.81 6.45 -14.23
CA SER A 112 -11.35 6.37 -15.61
C SER A 112 -11.84 5.02 -16.12
N GLU A 113 -12.67 5.01 -17.15
CA GLU A 113 -13.11 3.75 -17.77
C GLU A 113 -11.91 2.91 -18.19
N LYS A 114 -10.82 3.58 -18.58
CA LYS A 114 -9.55 2.96 -18.96
C LYS A 114 -8.68 2.66 -17.74
N PHE A 115 -8.10 1.46 -17.73
CA PHE A 115 -7.03 1.08 -16.80
C PHE A 115 -5.74 1.81 -17.15
N ARG A 116 -5.01 2.31 -16.14
CA ARG A 116 -3.74 3.01 -16.36
C ARG A 116 -2.66 2.07 -16.92
N TYR A 117 -2.61 0.84 -16.41
CA TYR A 117 -1.62 -0.16 -16.79
C TYR A 117 -2.28 -1.40 -17.37
N ALA A 118 -1.63 -2.01 -18.36
CA ALA A 118 -2.05 -3.26 -18.96
C ALA A 118 -0.85 -4.19 -19.11
N LYS A 119 -0.94 -5.40 -18.54
CA LYS A 119 0.11 -6.43 -18.64
C LYS A 119 -0.47 -7.75 -19.17
N ARG A 120 0.38 -8.56 -19.79
CA ARG A 120 0.06 -9.91 -20.24
C ARG A 120 1.19 -10.84 -19.80
N TYR A 121 0.84 -11.89 -19.07
CA TYR A 121 1.78 -12.95 -18.70
C TYR A 121 1.38 -14.24 -19.40
N VAL A 122 2.38 -14.89 -19.99
CA VAL A 122 2.26 -16.23 -20.56
C VAL A 122 3.07 -17.14 -19.67
N LEU A 123 2.40 -18.06 -18.98
CA LEU A 123 2.99 -18.93 -17.98
C LEU A 123 2.90 -20.38 -18.45
N ALA A 124 3.93 -21.16 -18.14
CA ALA A 124 3.85 -22.61 -18.27
C ALA A 124 2.95 -23.17 -17.16
N GLU A 125 2.25 -24.26 -17.44
CA GLU A 125 1.50 -25.01 -16.43
C GLU A 125 2.41 -25.42 -15.26
N GLY A 126 1.97 -25.15 -14.03
CA GLY A 126 2.75 -25.34 -12.81
C GLY A 126 3.73 -24.20 -12.47
N ALA A 127 3.76 -23.10 -13.23
CA ALA A 127 4.62 -21.95 -12.90
C ALA A 127 4.05 -21.10 -11.75
N HIS A 128 4.90 -20.26 -11.16
CA HIS A 128 4.53 -19.30 -10.12
C HIS A 128 4.66 -17.87 -10.64
N LEU A 129 3.79 -16.98 -10.18
CA LEU A 129 3.83 -15.56 -10.54
C LEU A 129 3.41 -14.70 -9.34
N ALA A 130 4.20 -13.69 -9.02
CA ALA A 130 3.89 -12.66 -8.03
C ALA A 130 3.72 -11.31 -8.74
N VAL A 131 2.64 -10.59 -8.45
CA VAL A 131 2.33 -9.30 -9.06
C VAL A 131 1.91 -8.28 -8.02
N VAL A 132 2.66 -7.19 -7.95
CA VAL A 132 2.34 -6.01 -7.14
C VAL A 132 1.52 -5.02 -7.97
N CYS A 133 0.54 -4.37 -7.34
CA CYS A 133 -0.24 -3.34 -8.00
C CYS A 133 0.56 -2.03 -8.10
N PRO A 134 0.63 -1.37 -9.28
CA PRO A 134 1.36 -0.12 -9.43
C PRO A 134 0.81 1.01 -8.56
N GLU A 135 1.70 1.89 -8.08
CA GLU A 135 1.35 3.08 -7.27
C GLU A 135 0.57 2.76 -5.98
N SER A 136 0.67 1.54 -5.45
CA SER A 136 0.11 1.20 -4.14
C SER A 136 0.99 1.73 -3.01
N SER A 137 0.40 2.47 -2.06
CA SER A 137 1.04 2.84 -0.79
C SER A 137 0.47 2.01 0.37
N THR A 138 1.16 1.97 1.52
CA THR A 138 0.69 1.25 2.72
C THR A 138 -0.64 1.78 3.27
N ALA A 139 -0.99 3.03 3.00
CA ALA A 139 -2.26 3.64 3.41
C ALA A 139 -3.40 3.44 2.39
N ALA A 140 -3.10 3.02 1.16
CA ALA A 140 -4.08 2.94 0.09
C ALA A 140 -4.87 1.62 0.09
N GLN A 141 -6.16 1.68 -0.25
CA GLN A 141 -7.01 0.50 -0.33
C GLN A 141 -6.84 -0.20 -1.68
N VAL A 142 -6.06 -1.28 -1.69
CA VAL A 142 -5.86 -2.12 -2.88
C VAL A 142 -6.86 -3.28 -2.91
N ILE A 143 -7.56 -3.45 -4.03
CA ILE A 143 -8.54 -4.52 -4.28
C ILE A 143 -8.17 -5.27 -5.56
N TRP A 144 -8.04 -6.59 -5.46
CA TRP A 144 -7.84 -7.48 -6.60
C TRP A 144 -9.13 -8.18 -7.00
N LYS A 145 -9.34 -8.32 -8.31
CA LYS A 145 -10.42 -9.14 -8.86
C LYS A 145 -9.89 -10.05 -9.95
N LYS A 146 -10.40 -11.29 -9.99
CA LYS A 146 -10.27 -12.17 -11.16
C LYS A 146 -11.61 -12.15 -11.88
N ASP A 147 -11.61 -11.58 -13.08
CA ASP A 147 -12.78 -11.29 -13.90
C ASP A 147 -13.80 -10.43 -13.12
N THR A 148 -14.76 -11.05 -12.44
CA THR A 148 -15.76 -10.37 -11.59
C THR A 148 -15.62 -10.69 -10.10
N LEU A 149 -14.90 -11.76 -9.74
CA LEU A 149 -14.77 -12.22 -8.36
C LEU A 149 -13.71 -11.41 -7.61
N THR A 150 -14.08 -10.88 -6.44
CA THR A 150 -13.16 -10.12 -5.60
C THR A 150 -12.34 -11.06 -4.72
N LEU A 151 -11.02 -10.96 -4.80
CA LEU A 151 -10.08 -11.76 -4.02
C LEU A 151 -9.86 -11.08 -2.66
N LYS A 152 -10.13 -11.80 -1.56
CA LYS A 152 -9.94 -11.29 -0.20
C LYS A 152 -8.46 -11.36 0.19
N LYS A 153 -7.97 -10.33 0.87
CA LYS A 153 -6.62 -10.30 1.44
C LYS A 153 -6.48 -11.37 2.53
N GLY A 154 -5.32 -12.03 2.59
CA GLY A 154 -5.01 -13.10 3.52
C GLY A 154 -5.77 -14.41 3.27
N THR A 155 -6.57 -14.50 2.21
CA THR A 155 -7.32 -15.72 1.87
C THR A 155 -6.79 -16.29 0.55
N GLY A 156 -6.38 -17.56 0.59
CA GLY A 156 -6.09 -18.33 -0.61
C GLY A 156 -7.36 -18.95 -1.19
N GLN A 157 -7.48 -18.96 -2.51
CA GLN A 157 -8.58 -19.57 -3.24
C GLN A 157 -8.02 -20.46 -4.36
N SER A 158 -8.66 -21.61 -4.56
CA SER A 158 -8.47 -22.44 -5.73
C SER A 158 -9.69 -22.32 -6.65
N PHE A 159 -9.46 -22.24 -7.95
CA PHE A 159 -10.55 -22.22 -8.94
C PHE A 159 -10.86 -23.63 -9.47
N ARG A 160 -10.05 -24.61 -9.08
CA ARG A 160 -10.22 -26.01 -9.44
C ARG A 160 -11.14 -26.69 -8.43
N LYS A 161 -12.32 -27.15 -8.89
CA LYS A 161 -13.37 -27.72 -8.02
C LYS A 161 -12.94 -28.95 -7.20
N LYS A 162 -11.82 -29.60 -7.53
CA LYS A 162 -11.32 -30.83 -6.91
C LYS A 162 -10.05 -30.67 -6.06
N ASP A 163 -9.43 -29.48 -6.04
CA ASP A 163 -8.16 -29.28 -5.33
C ASP A 163 -8.38 -28.53 -4.02
N LYS A 164 -7.79 -29.08 -2.94
CA LYS A 164 -7.80 -28.49 -1.60
C LYS A 164 -6.71 -27.42 -1.42
N GLU A 165 -5.73 -27.36 -2.33
CA GLU A 165 -4.57 -26.47 -2.26
C GLU A 165 -4.85 -25.09 -2.84
N THR A 166 -4.40 -24.06 -2.14
CA THR A 166 -4.61 -22.65 -2.50
C THR A 166 -3.64 -22.20 -3.59
N ARG A 167 -4.13 -22.08 -4.83
CA ARG A 167 -3.33 -21.67 -5.99
C ARG A 167 -3.31 -20.16 -6.25
N VAL A 168 -4.30 -19.42 -5.76
CA VAL A 168 -4.37 -17.96 -5.93
C VAL A 168 -4.54 -17.32 -4.56
N MET A 169 -3.64 -16.42 -4.17
CA MET A 169 -3.75 -15.72 -2.90
C MET A 169 -3.37 -14.25 -3.02
N VAL A 170 -3.95 -13.42 -2.15
CA VAL A 170 -3.55 -12.02 -2.00
C VAL A 170 -3.00 -11.85 -0.61
N ASP A 171 -1.74 -11.45 -0.51
CA ASP A 171 -1.08 -11.23 0.78
C ASP A 171 -1.61 -9.96 1.47
N THR A 172 -1.28 -9.80 2.75
CA THR A 172 -1.51 -8.62 3.59
C THR A 172 -1.00 -7.33 2.94
N PHE A 173 0.15 -7.40 2.25
CA PHE A 173 0.72 -6.30 1.45
C PHE A 173 0.03 -6.07 0.09
N SER A 174 -1.09 -6.76 -0.18
CA SER A 174 -1.87 -6.65 -1.42
C SER A 174 -1.15 -7.12 -2.69
N THR A 175 -0.14 -7.98 -2.55
CA THR A 175 0.52 -8.67 -3.67
C THR A 175 -0.32 -9.88 -4.07
N LEU A 176 -0.57 -10.02 -5.38
CA LEU A 176 -1.24 -11.19 -5.94
C LEU A 176 -0.20 -12.29 -6.21
N TYR A 177 -0.42 -13.46 -5.65
CA TYR A 177 0.36 -14.66 -5.91
C TYR A 177 -0.48 -15.71 -6.63
N LEU A 178 0.12 -16.27 -7.68
CA LEU A 178 -0.37 -17.40 -8.45
C LEU A 178 0.67 -18.51 -8.26
N ILE A 179 0.26 -19.63 -7.68
CA ILE A 179 1.09 -20.77 -7.31
C ILE A 179 0.62 -21.95 -8.15
N GLU A 180 1.55 -22.64 -8.81
CA GLU A 180 1.27 -23.81 -9.64
C GLU A 180 0.09 -23.58 -10.60
N VAL A 181 0.21 -22.60 -11.49
CA VAL A 181 -0.90 -22.20 -12.35
C VAL A 181 -1.39 -23.34 -13.26
N SER A 182 -2.69 -23.59 -13.28
CA SER A 182 -3.35 -24.48 -14.24
C SER A 182 -4.30 -23.70 -15.16
N LYS A 183 -4.98 -24.40 -16.07
CA LYS A 183 -5.86 -23.75 -17.07
C LYS A 183 -7.05 -23.05 -16.42
N GLU A 184 -7.46 -23.49 -15.24
CA GLU A 184 -8.56 -22.95 -14.43
C GLU A 184 -8.23 -21.58 -13.82
N GLU A 185 -6.95 -21.31 -13.54
CA GLU A 185 -6.42 -20.04 -13.03
C GLU A 185 -6.22 -19.02 -14.14
N GLN A 186 -6.32 -19.43 -15.41
CA GLN A 186 -6.32 -18.52 -16.54
C GLN A 186 -7.46 -17.50 -16.42
N GLY A 187 -7.19 -16.23 -16.74
CA GLY A 187 -8.22 -15.18 -16.68
C GLY A 187 -7.67 -13.77 -16.73
N ASN A 188 -8.59 -12.80 -16.60
CA ASN A 188 -8.24 -11.39 -16.51
C ASN A 188 -8.25 -10.94 -15.05
N TYR A 189 -7.07 -10.63 -14.53
CA TYR A 189 -6.91 -10.08 -13.20
C TYR A 189 -6.92 -8.55 -13.27
N THR A 190 -7.62 -7.89 -12.35
CA THR A 190 -7.69 -6.44 -12.28
C THR A 190 -7.36 -5.96 -10.88
N CYS A 191 -6.59 -4.89 -10.79
CA CYS A 191 -6.28 -4.21 -9.55
C CYS A 191 -6.91 -2.81 -9.53
N TYR A 192 -7.52 -2.48 -8.41
CA TYR A 192 -8.06 -1.17 -8.08
C TYR A 192 -7.32 -0.61 -6.86
N VAL A 193 -6.91 0.66 -6.93
CA VAL A 193 -6.34 1.40 -5.79
C VAL A 193 -7.28 2.56 -5.50
N ASP A 194 -7.82 2.61 -4.29
CA ASP A 194 -8.80 3.63 -3.87
C ASP A 194 -9.97 3.76 -4.87
N ASN A 195 -10.46 2.62 -5.37
CA ASN A 195 -11.54 2.50 -6.36
C ASN A 195 -11.22 3.11 -7.77
N ILE A 196 -9.94 3.35 -8.06
CA ILE A 196 -9.44 3.75 -9.38
C ILE A 196 -8.95 2.52 -10.13
N ASN A 197 -9.30 2.42 -11.42
CA ASN A 197 -8.87 1.34 -12.30
C ASN A 197 -7.36 1.44 -12.58
N MET A 198 -6.52 0.74 -11.79
CA MET A 198 -5.07 0.88 -11.91
C MET A 198 -4.48 -0.06 -12.95
N MET A 199 -4.69 -1.38 -12.82
CA MET A 199 -4.05 -2.34 -13.69
C MET A 199 -5.00 -3.44 -14.15
N ARG A 200 -4.93 -3.79 -15.44
CA ARG A 200 -5.48 -5.04 -15.99
C ARG A 200 -4.35 -5.98 -16.35
N LEU A 201 -4.51 -7.24 -16.03
CA LEU A 201 -3.53 -8.29 -16.23
C LEU A 201 -4.20 -9.49 -16.90
N LYS A 202 -3.72 -9.88 -18.08
CA LYS A 202 -4.17 -11.10 -18.76
C LYS A 202 -3.17 -12.22 -18.51
N VAL A 203 -3.58 -13.24 -17.77
CA VAL A 203 -2.78 -14.46 -17.53
C VAL A 203 -3.21 -15.51 -18.53
N ILE A 204 -2.26 -16.11 -19.24
CA ILE A 204 -2.47 -17.19 -20.20
C ILE A 204 -1.58 -18.36 -19.80
N VAL A 205 -2.16 -19.55 -19.66
CA VAL A 205 -1.44 -20.76 -19.24
C VAL A 205 -1.27 -21.69 -20.44
N ILE A 206 -0.04 -22.11 -20.69
CA ILE A 206 0.33 -23.01 -21.80
C ILE A 206 0.91 -24.30 -21.21
N SER A 207 0.57 -25.46 -21.79
CA SER A 207 1.17 -26.73 -21.37
C SER A 207 2.68 -26.74 -21.63
N LYS A 208 3.46 -27.34 -20.73
CA LYS A 208 4.93 -27.44 -20.85
C LYS A 208 5.36 -28.05 -22.19
N THR A 209 4.59 -29.02 -22.71
CA THR A 209 4.84 -29.70 -23.98
C THR A 209 4.87 -28.75 -25.19
N ARG A 210 4.01 -27.72 -25.21
CA ARG A 210 3.93 -26.79 -26.34
C ARG A 210 5.03 -25.72 -26.31
N PHE A 211 5.52 -25.39 -25.11
CA PHE A 211 6.61 -24.43 -24.94
C PHE A 211 7.96 -25.04 -25.34
N LEU A 212 8.20 -26.31 -25.02
CA LEU A 212 9.42 -27.02 -25.41
C LEU A 212 9.46 -27.37 -26.91
N THR A 213 8.33 -27.74 -27.52
CA THR A 213 8.31 -28.21 -28.91
C THR A 213 8.69 -27.13 -29.92
N GLN A 214 8.37 -25.85 -29.70
CA GLN A 214 8.69 -24.83 -30.70
C GLN A 214 10.20 -24.61 -30.85
N ALA A 215 10.95 -24.55 -29.74
CA ALA A 215 12.41 -24.44 -29.80
C ALA A 215 13.02 -25.75 -30.32
N PHE A 216 12.56 -26.89 -29.80
CA PHE A 216 13.09 -28.20 -30.17
C PHE A 216 12.88 -28.53 -31.65
N LEU A 217 11.68 -28.28 -32.20
CA LEU A 217 11.38 -28.50 -33.63
C LEU A 217 12.21 -27.61 -34.55
N ARG A 218 12.49 -26.36 -34.13
CA ARG A 218 13.36 -25.47 -34.90
C ARG A 218 14.81 -25.97 -34.93
N HIS A 219 15.30 -26.52 -33.82
CA HIS A 219 16.64 -27.10 -33.79
C HIS A 219 16.70 -28.42 -34.57
N LEU A 220 15.67 -29.27 -34.48
CA LEU A 220 15.57 -30.50 -35.27
C LEU A 220 15.50 -30.23 -36.77
N SER A 221 14.81 -29.17 -37.20
CA SER A 221 14.76 -28.81 -38.62
C SER A 221 16.13 -28.35 -39.13
N TYR A 222 16.87 -27.53 -38.37
CA TYR A 222 18.24 -27.15 -38.74
C TYR A 222 19.17 -28.36 -38.82
N LEU A 223 19.08 -29.27 -37.84
CA LEU A 223 19.89 -30.48 -37.80
C LEU A 223 19.57 -31.41 -38.99
N GLY A 224 18.29 -31.52 -39.35
CA GLY A 224 17.83 -32.25 -40.53
C GLY A 224 18.37 -31.67 -41.84
N VAL A 225 18.40 -30.35 -41.99
CA VAL A 225 18.98 -29.69 -43.19
C VAL A 225 20.48 -29.95 -43.30
N ILE A 226 21.21 -29.87 -42.18
CA ILE A 226 22.67 -30.16 -42.15
C ILE A 226 22.91 -31.61 -42.57
N ILE A 227 22.19 -32.57 -41.97
CA ILE A 227 22.32 -33.99 -42.31
C ILE A 227 22.00 -34.22 -43.79
N PHE A 228 20.94 -33.62 -44.32
CA PHE A 228 20.57 -33.76 -45.73
C PHE A 228 21.66 -33.26 -46.68
N LEU A 229 22.23 -32.08 -46.41
CA LEU A 229 23.33 -31.53 -47.21
C LEU A 229 24.58 -32.43 -47.14
N THR A 230 24.96 -32.89 -45.94
CA THR A 230 26.11 -33.79 -45.78
C THR A 230 25.91 -35.13 -46.50
N SER A 231 24.68 -35.65 -46.52
CA SER A 231 24.32 -36.88 -47.23
C SER A 231 24.46 -36.73 -48.75
N ILE A 232 24.00 -35.61 -49.32
CA ILE A 232 24.18 -35.33 -50.76
C ILE A 232 25.66 -35.28 -51.11
N CYS A 233 26.48 -34.58 -50.31
CA CYS A 233 27.93 -34.51 -50.53
C CYS A 233 28.59 -35.89 -50.44
N TYR A 234 28.19 -36.71 -49.46
CA TYR A 234 28.70 -38.06 -49.27
C TYR A 234 28.33 -38.99 -50.44
N CYS A 235 27.07 -38.99 -50.87
CA CYS A 235 26.60 -39.76 -52.02
C CYS A 235 27.27 -39.32 -53.33
N ALA A 236 27.45 -38.02 -53.55
CA ALA A 236 28.18 -37.51 -54.70
C ALA A 236 29.64 -37.99 -54.68
N GLY A 237 30.29 -37.98 -53.50
CA GLY A 237 31.61 -38.55 -53.30
C GLY A 237 31.67 -40.03 -53.70
N ILE A 238 30.75 -40.86 -53.19
CA ILE A 238 30.66 -42.28 -53.54
C ILE A 238 30.48 -42.47 -55.06
N VAL A 239 29.59 -41.70 -55.70
CA VAL A 239 29.36 -41.81 -57.14
C VAL A 239 30.62 -41.45 -57.94
N ILE A 240 31.36 -40.42 -57.53
CA ILE A 240 32.63 -40.04 -58.15
C ILE A 240 33.66 -41.16 -57.96
N THR A 241 33.81 -41.71 -56.75
CA THR A 241 34.74 -42.83 -56.48
C THR A 241 34.37 -44.08 -57.27
N CYS A 242 33.07 -44.41 -57.38
CA CYS A 242 32.58 -45.53 -58.18
C CYS A 242 32.74 -45.30 -59.70
N ARG A 243 32.71 -44.06 -60.18
CA ARG A 243 32.97 -43.72 -61.60
C ARG A 243 34.45 -43.68 -61.94
N GLN A 244 35.31 -43.33 -60.99
CA GLN A 244 36.77 -43.32 -61.16
C GLN A 244 37.42 -44.62 -60.65
N ARG A 245 36.63 -45.68 -60.49
CA ARG A 245 37.11 -46.97 -59.96
C ARG A 245 38.30 -47.53 -60.75
N ASP A 246 38.38 -47.22 -62.04
CA ASP A 246 39.47 -47.65 -62.92
C ASP A 246 40.81 -46.91 -62.69
N LYS A 247 40.80 -45.80 -61.93
CA LYS A 247 42.01 -45.03 -61.55
C LYS A 247 42.51 -45.36 -60.14
N PHE A 248 41.70 -46.00 -59.32
CA PHE A 248 42.12 -46.44 -57.99
C PHE A 248 42.75 -47.82 -58.12
N GLN A 249 44.08 -47.86 -58.28
CA GLN A 249 44.84 -49.09 -58.06
C GLN A 249 44.54 -49.60 -56.64
N PRO A 250 44.21 -50.89 -56.45
CA PRO A 250 44.22 -51.47 -55.12
C PRO A 250 45.65 -51.35 -54.60
N LEU A 251 45.82 -50.68 -53.46
CA LEU A 251 47.09 -50.73 -52.74
C LEU A 251 47.39 -52.21 -52.48
N SER A 252 48.47 -52.71 -53.08
CA SER A 252 48.97 -54.04 -52.81
C SER A 252 49.26 -54.12 -51.33
N GLN A 253 48.51 -54.97 -50.66
CA GLN A 253 48.86 -55.50 -49.37
C GLN A 253 50.06 -56.40 -49.59
N ASP A 254 51.25 -55.82 -49.55
CA ASP A 254 52.54 -56.48 -49.28
C ASP A 254 53.57 -55.36 -49.09
N ASP A 255 54.04 -55.19 -47.85
CA ASP A 255 55.49 -55.17 -47.67
C ASP A 255 55.88 -55.56 -46.22
N PRO A 256 56.75 -56.57 -46.07
CA PRO A 256 57.36 -56.95 -44.80
C PRO A 256 58.63 -56.14 -44.51
N LEU A 257 58.89 -56.00 -43.21
CA LEU A 257 60.19 -56.02 -42.53
C LEU A 257 61.39 -55.20 -43.06
N ALA A 258 61.84 -54.30 -42.18
CA ALA A 258 63.23 -53.97 -41.85
C ALA A 258 64.10 -53.22 -42.87
N LYS A 259 64.61 -52.07 -42.41
CA LYS A 259 66.05 -51.74 -42.48
C LYS A 259 66.43 -50.78 -41.34
N GLU A 260 67.28 -51.30 -40.47
CA GLU A 260 68.18 -50.58 -39.57
C GLU A 260 69.12 -49.67 -40.38
N VAL A 261 69.42 -48.46 -39.87
CA VAL A 261 70.65 -47.63 -39.91
C VAL A 261 70.28 -46.41 -39.02
N GLU A 262 70.94 -45.99 -37.95
CA GLU A 262 72.29 -46.12 -37.36
C GLU A 262 72.18 -45.95 -35.84
#